data_AF-A0A4Y1QZW5-F1
#
_entry.id   AF-A0A4Y1QZW5-F1
#
_cell.length_a   1.000
_cell.length_b   1.000
_cell.length_c   1.000
_cell.angle_alpha   90.00
_cell.angle_beta   90.00
_cell.angle_gamma   90.00
#
_symmetry.space_group_name_H-M   'P 1'
#
loop_
_entity.id
_entity.type
_entity.pdbx_description
1 polymer ?
#
loop_
_entity_poly.entity_id
_entity_poly.type
_entity_poly.pdbx_seq_one_letter_code
_entity_poly.pdbx_strand_id
1 'polypeptide(L)'
;MGRYIGFSSSIQEDPPSWLKISTQDVEENICKFAKKGLTPSQIGVKSVTGSKILRILKAHGLAPEIPEDLYHLIKKAVSIRKHLERNRKDKDSKFRLILVESRIHRLARYYKKTKKLPPVWKYESTTASTLWHRSDMIGTNSSRGAAAGPKGKKKGVTFTIDCGKPVEDKIMDIASLEKFLQERIKVGGKAGALGDAVSVTGRRARSLYLKYLTKKYLKKHNVRDWLRVIASNKDRNVYELRYFNIAENEGEEED
;
A
#
# COMPACT_ATOMS: atom_id res chain seq x y z
N MET A 1 -5.41 25.97 -4.81
CA MET A 1 -5.00 25.51 -6.16
C MET A 1 -4.29 24.17 -6.03
N GLY A 2 -4.91 23.09 -6.53
CA GLY A 2 -4.31 21.75 -6.49
C GLY A 2 -3.28 21.58 -7.60
N ARG A 3 -2.03 21.27 -7.25
CA ARG A 3 -0.98 20.92 -8.22
C ARG A 3 -1.38 19.61 -8.90
N TYR A 4 -1.68 19.65 -10.20
CA TYR A 4 -1.85 18.45 -11.00
C TYR A 4 -0.47 17.85 -11.28
N ILE A 5 -0.14 16.74 -10.61
CA ILE A 5 0.99 15.89 -10.95
C ILE A 5 0.58 15.00 -12.13
N GLY A 6 0.75 15.50 -13.34
CA GLY A 6 0.60 14.74 -14.58
C GLY A 6 1.95 14.22 -15.08
N PHE A 7 2.01 12.98 -15.55
CA PHE A 7 3.14 12.51 -16.33
C PHE A 7 2.94 12.95 -17.79
N SER A 8 3.80 13.84 -18.29
CA SER A 8 3.91 14.10 -19.74
C SER A 8 4.88 13.09 -20.35
N SER A 9 4.43 12.32 -21.34
CA SER A 9 5.35 11.50 -22.12
C SER A 9 6.25 12.39 -22.98
N SER A 10 7.55 12.10 -23.02
CA SER A 10 8.48 12.72 -23.96
C SER A 10 8.02 12.45 -25.40
N ILE A 11 8.22 13.43 -26.30
CA ILE A 11 7.68 13.45 -27.68
C ILE A 11 8.35 12.40 -28.59
N GLN A 12 9.40 11.72 -28.13
CA GLN A 12 10.01 10.60 -28.87
C GLN A 12 9.09 9.37 -28.80
N GLU A 13 8.43 9.07 -29.93
CA GLU A 13 7.65 7.85 -30.12
C GLU A 13 8.54 6.63 -30.41
N ASP A 14 9.78 6.86 -30.84
CA ASP A 14 10.74 5.81 -31.18
C ASP A 14 11.48 5.26 -29.95
N PRO A 15 11.78 3.95 -29.93
CA PRO A 15 12.57 3.36 -28.87
C PRO A 15 13.98 3.96 -28.84
N PRO A 16 14.56 4.20 -27.64
CA PRO A 16 15.92 4.71 -27.54
C PRO A 16 16.94 3.76 -28.19
N SER A 17 17.96 4.31 -28.85
CA SER A 17 18.97 3.55 -29.60
C SER A 17 19.80 2.56 -28.76
N TRP A 18 19.86 2.74 -27.44
CA TRP A 18 20.51 1.81 -26.51
C TRP A 18 19.66 0.58 -26.17
N LEU A 19 18.36 0.60 -26.46
CA LEU A 19 17.45 -0.51 -26.19
C LEU A 19 17.55 -1.54 -27.32
N LYS A 20 18.33 -2.59 -27.10
CA LYS A 20 18.56 -3.67 -28.08
C LYS A 20 17.51 -4.80 -28.04
N ILE A 21 16.44 -4.63 -27.27
CA ILE A 21 15.41 -5.67 -27.09
C ILE A 21 14.49 -5.65 -28.31
N SER A 22 14.24 -6.82 -28.91
CA SER A 22 13.33 -6.93 -30.04
C SER A 22 11.87 -6.78 -29.60
N THR A 23 10.99 -6.40 -30.53
CA THR A 23 9.54 -6.32 -30.26
C THR A 23 8.96 -7.67 -29.86
N GLN A 24 9.47 -8.77 -30.45
CA GLN A 24 9.06 -10.14 -30.15
C GLN A 24 9.40 -10.54 -28.70
N ASP A 25 10.62 -10.22 -28.24
CA ASP A 25 11.03 -10.49 -26.85
C ASP A 25 10.16 -9.75 -25.84
N VAL A 26 9.72 -8.53 -26.19
CA VAL A 26 8.82 -7.75 -25.35
C VAL A 26 7.44 -8.40 -25.28
N GLU A 27 6.89 -8.88 -26.39
CA GLU A 27 5.60 -9.59 -26.43
C GLU A 27 5.63 -10.89 -25.62
N GLU A 28 6.72 -11.66 -25.73
CA GLU A 28 6.91 -12.87 -24.92
C GLU A 28 6.99 -12.56 -23.42
N ASN A 29 7.73 -11.52 -23.05
CA ASN A 29 7.83 -11.07 -21.67
C ASN A 29 6.46 -10.60 -21.13
N ILE A 30 5.68 -9.84 -21.93
CA ILE A 30 4.31 -9.44 -21.57
C ILE A 30 3.44 -10.68 -21.30
N CYS A 31 3.49 -11.67 -22.19
CA CYS A 31 2.73 -12.91 -22.04
C CYS A 31 3.16 -13.69 -20.79
N LYS A 32 4.47 -13.76 -20.52
CA LYS A 32 5.03 -14.39 -19.33
C LYS A 32 4.58 -13.70 -18.04
N PHE A 33 4.57 -12.36 -18.01
CA PHE A 33 4.12 -11.60 -16.85
C PHE A 33 2.61 -11.68 -16.65
N ALA A 34 1.82 -11.71 -17.73
CA ALA A 34 0.38 -11.93 -17.67
C ALA A 34 0.03 -13.32 -17.12
N LYS A 35 0.74 -14.38 -17.57
CA LYS A 35 0.61 -15.75 -17.01
C LYS A 35 1.00 -15.83 -15.53
N LYS A 36 1.86 -14.93 -15.05
CA LYS A 36 2.19 -14.80 -13.61
C LYS A 36 1.12 -14.05 -12.81
N GLY A 37 0.06 -13.55 -13.45
CA GLY A 37 -1.03 -12.82 -12.80
C GLY A 37 -0.75 -11.33 -12.57
N LEU A 38 0.27 -10.75 -13.21
CA LEU A 38 0.50 -9.31 -13.16
C LEU A 38 -0.53 -8.57 -14.02
N THR A 39 -0.99 -7.43 -13.52
CA THR A 39 -1.98 -6.62 -14.22
C THR A 39 -1.33 -5.80 -15.35
N PRO A 40 -2.06 -5.49 -16.43
CA PRO A 40 -1.52 -4.71 -17.55
C PRO A 40 -0.87 -3.38 -17.13
N SER A 41 -1.44 -2.70 -16.13
CA SER A 41 -0.88 -1.45 -15.58
C SER A 41 0.45 -1.65 -14.84
N GLN A 42 0.71 -2.84 -14.29
CA GLN A 42 1.99 -3.17 -13.64
C GLN A 42 3.08 -3.58 -14.63
N ILE A 43 2.70 -4.15 -15.79
CA ILE A 43 3.65 -4.64 -16.80
C ILE A 43 4.21 -3.48 -17.64
N GLY A 44 3.38 -2.50 -17.99
CA GLY A 44 3.78 -1.19 -18.55
C GLY A 44 4.66 -1.22 -19.81
N VAL A 45 4.08 -1.06 -21.01
CA VAL A 45 4.85 -1.00 -22.27
C VAL A 45 4.16 -0.05 -23.25
N LYS A 46 4.77 1.10 -23.55
CA LYS A 46 4.26 2.06 -24.55
C LYS A 46 5.26 2.38 -25.67
N SER A 47 6.56 2.46 -25.36
CA SER A 47 7.56 3.00 -26.30
C SER A 47 8.23 1.97 -27.23
N VAL A 48 8.06 0.66 -27.02
CA VAL A 48 8.86 -0.36 -27.72
C VAL A 48 8.06 -1.10 -28.81
N THR A 49 6.82 -1.48 -28.53
CA THR A 49 6.01 -2.33 -29.42
C THR A 49 5.04 -1.56 -30.31
N GLY A 50 4.88 -0.23 -30.14
CA GLY A 50 3.91 0.62 -30.87
C GLY A 50 2.42 0.29 -30.63
N SER A 51 2.13 -0.89 -30.08
CA SER A 51 0.79 -1.38 -29.73
C SER A 51 0.53 -1.30 -28.22
N LYS A 52 -0.71 -0.98 -27.85
CA LYS A 52 -1.14 -0.99 -26.45
C LYS A 52 -1.11 -2.42 -25.89
N ILE A 53 -0.63 -2.57 -24.66
CA ILE A 53 -0.56 -3.87 -23.95
C ILE A 53 -1.88 -4.67 -23.98
N LEU A 54 -3.03 -4.02 -23.82
CA LEU A 54 -4.33 -4.69 -23.89
C LEU A 54 -4.64 -5.29 -25.27
N ARG A 55 -4.07 -4.74 -26.35
CA ARG A 55 -4.22 -5.27 -27.71
C ARG A 55 -3.39 -6.54 -27.88
N ILE A 56 -2.16 -6.53 -27.37
CA ILE A 56 -1.25 -7.69 -27.37
C ILE A 56 -1.88 -8.83 -26.54
N LEU A 57 -2.33 -8.55 -25.32
CA LEU A 57 -2.98 -9.56 -24.48
C LEU A 57 -4.26 -10.14 -25.09
N LYS A 58 -5.02 -9.33 -25.84
CA LYS A 58 -6.21 -9.82 -26.56
C LYS A 58 -5.84 -10.72 -27.74
N ALA A 59 -4.78 -10.38 -28.48
CA ALA A 59 -4.29 -11.21 -29.58
C ALA A 59 -3.85 -12.61 -29.10
N HIS A 60 -3.23 -12.69 -27.93
CA HIS A 60 -2.83 -13.96 -27.32
C HIS A 60 -3.92 -14.65 -26.47
N GLY A 61 -5.14 -14.11 -26.43
CA GLY A 61 -6.26 -14.70 -25.66
C GLY A 61 -6.08 -14.65 -24.13
N LEU A 62 -5.12 -13.88 -23.61
CA LEU A 62 -4.85 -13.71 -22.18
C LEU A 62 -5.50 -12.45 -21.60
N ALA A 63 -6.42 -11.82 -22.34
CA ALA A 63 -7.08 -10.60 -21.89
C ALA A 63 -8.09 -10.91 -20.77
N PRO A 64 -8.12 -10.11 -19.70
CA PRO A 64 -9.13 -10.28 -18.66
C PRO A 64 -10.53 -9.94 -19.20
N GLU A 65 -11.52 -10.76 -18.85
CA GLU A 65 -12.92 -10.55 -19.24
C GLU A 65 -13.50 -9.24 -18.69
N ILE A 66 -13.05 -8.84 -17.50
CA ILE A 66 -13.46 -7.60 -16.84
C ILE A 66 -12.31 -6.60 -16.95
N PRO A 67 -12.57 -5.36 -17.42
CA PRO A 67 -11.56 -4.30 -17.41
C PRO A 67 -10.90 -4.08 -16.04
N GLU A 68 -9.58 -3.89 -16.05
CA GLU A 68 -8.75 -3.80 -14.83
C GLU A 68 -9.22 -2.72 -13.85
N ASP A 69 -9.65 -1.58 -14.37
CA ASP A 69 -10.16 -0.45 -13.59
C ASP A 69 -11.48 -0.78 -12.87
N LEU A 70 -12.40 -1.44 -13.56
CA LEU A 70 -13.66 -1.92 -13.00
C LEU A 70 -13.40 -2.99 -11.93
N TYR A 71 -12.48 -3.91 -12.20
CA TYR A 71 -12.03 -4.93 -11.25
C TYR A 71 -11.51 -4.30 -9.94
N HIS A 72 -10.60 -3.32 -10.02
CA HIS A 72 -10.03 -2.71 -8.82
C HIS A 72 -11.04 -1.89 -8.02
N LEU A 73 -12.03 -1.26 -8.68
CA LEU A 73 -13.11 -0.57 -7.97
C LEU A 73 -14.01 -1.56 -7.23
N ILE A 74 -14.37 -2.68 -7.85
CA ILE A 74 -15.16 -3.74 -7.21
C ILE A 74 -14.40 -4.32 -6.02
N LYS A 75 -13.11 -4.61 -6.16
CA LYS A 75 -12.24 -5.10 -5.07
C LYS A 75 -12.21 -4.13 -3.89
N LYS A 76 -12.13 -2.82 -4.17
CA LYS A 76 -12.20 -1.78 -3.13
C LYS A 76 -13.56 -1.76 -2.44
N ALA A 77 -14.66 -1.85 -3.18
CA ALA A 77 -16.01 -1.88 -2.61
C ALA A 77 -16.22 -3.08 -1.68
N VAL A 78 -15.77 -4.28 -2.09
CA VAL A 78 -15.84 -5.50 -1.27
C VAL A 78 -15.05 -5.34 0.03
N SER A 79 -13.85 -4.74 -0.04
CA SER A 79 -13.04 -4.48 1.15
C SER A 79 -13.70 -3.51 2.13
N ILE A 80 -14.31 -2.43 1.62
CA ILE A 80 -15.04 -1.45 2.46
C ILE A 80 -16.28 -2.09 3.09
N ARG A 81 -17.00 -2.94 2.35
CA ARG A 81 -18.17 -3.67 2.86
C ARG A 81 -17.80 -4.61 4.01
N LYS A 82 -16.74 -5.40 3.85
CA LYS A 82 -16.21 -6.28 4.90
C LYS A 82 -15.74 -5.50 6.13
N HIS A 83 -15.23 -4.27 5.96
CA HIS A 83 -14.91 -3.38 7.07
C HIS A 83 -16.17 -2.88 7.80
N LEU A 84 -17.21 -2.50 7.05
CA LEU A 84 -18.48 -2.01 7.60
C LEU A 84 -19.30 -3.09 8.31
N GLU A 85 -19.18 -4.36 7.92
CA GLU A 85 -19.81 -5.50 8.61
C GLU A 85 -19.42 -5.55 10.10
N ARG A 86 -18.16 -5.25 10.41
CA ARG A 86 -17.61 -5.19 11.77
C ARG A 86 -17.78 -3.80 12.41
N ASN A 87 -17.79 -2.76 11.58
CA ASN A 87 -17.82 -1.36 12.02
C ASN A 87 -19.08 -0.65 11.52
N ARG A 88 -20.25 -1.11 11.95
CA ARG A 88 -21.55 -0.63 11.45
C ARG A 88 -21.83 0.86 11.70
N LYS A 89 -21.16 1.46 12.69
CA LYS A 89 -21.31 2.87 13.07
C LYS A 89 -20.40 3.82 12.26
N ASP A 90 -19.52 3.31 11.42
CA ASP A 90 -18.58 4.11 10.62
C ASP A 90 -19.30 4.78 9.43
N LYS A 91 -19.75 6.02 9.65
CA LYS A 91 -20.47 6.83 8.65
C LYS A 91 -19.58 7.25 7.48
N ASP A 92 -18.30 7.48 7.72
CA ASP A 92 -17.32 7.90 6.71
C ASP A 92 -17.05 6.77 5.71
N SER A 93 -16.81 5.54 6.21
CA SER A 93 -16.67 4.37 5.33
C SER A 93 -17.95 4.06 4.56
N LYS A 94 -19.14 4.27 5.15
CA LYS A 94 -20.43 4.12 4.44
C LYS A 94 -20.56 5.13 3.31
N PHE A 95 -20.20 6.39 3.54
CA PHE A 95 -20.19 7.40 2.49
C PHE A 95 -19.20 7.07 1.38
N ARG A 96 -17.97 6.64 1.72
CA ARG A 96 -16.98 6.19 0.73
C ARG A 96 -17.45 4.98 -0.07
N LEU A 97 -18.17 4.04 0.52
CA LEU A 97 -18.76 2.92 -0.21
C LEU A 97 -19.71 3.41 -1.31
N ILE A 98 -20.62 4.34 -0.97
CA ILE A 98 -21.56 4.95 -1.93
C ILE A 98 -20.83 5.63 -3.09
N LEU A 99 -19.73 6.36 -2.79
CA LEU A 99 -18.92 6.99 -3.84
C LEU A 99 -18.26 5.95 -4.76
N VAL A 100 -17.73 4.85 -4.20
CA VAL A 100 -17.11 3.79 -5.00
C VAL A 100 -18.16 3.06 -5.84
N GLU A 101 -19.31 2.70 -5.27
CA GLU A 101 -20.43 2.05 -5.99
C GLU A 101 -20.95 2.96 -7.13
N SER A 102 -21.07 4.26 -6.89
CA SER A 102 -21.44 5.24 -7.91
C SER A 102 -20.44 5.30 -9.07
N ARG A 103 -19.13 5.22 -8.76
CA ARG A 103 -18.07 5.14 -9.78
C ARG A 103 -18.14 3.85 -10.57
N ILE A 104 -18.39 2.71 -9.93
CA ILE A 104 -18.59 1.40 -10.57
C ILE A 104 -19.73 1.49 -11.58
N HIS A 105 -20.89 2.01 -11.18
CA HIS A 105 -22.04 2.15 -12.08
C HIS A 105 -21.75 3.06 -13.28
N ARG A 106 -21.08 4.20 -13.06
CA ARG A 106 -20.70 5.12 -14.14
C ARG A 106 -19.78 4.44 -15.15
N LEU A 107 -18.78 3.71 -14.65
CA LEU A 107 -17.79 3.03 -15.47
C LEU A 107 -18.39 1.82 -16.21
N ALA A 108 -19.27 1.06 -15.55
CA ALA A 108 -20.01 -0.04 -16.16
C ALA A 108 -20.88 0.45 -17.33
N ARG A 109 -21.59 1.59 -17.19
CA ARG A 109 -22.36 2.19 -18.30
C ARG A 109 -21.46 2.52 -19.50
N TYR A 110 -20.29 3.09 -19.27
CA TYR A 110 -19.31 3.37 -20.32
C TYR A 110 -18.85 2.08 -21.03
N TYR A 111 -18.56 1.01 -20.27
CA TYR A 111 -18.12 -0.26 -20.84
C TYR A 111 -19.20 -1.03 -21.59
N LYS A 112 -20.47 -0.88 -21.20
CA LYS A 112 -21.61 -1.37 -21.97
C LYS A 112 -21.73 -0.63 -23.31
N LYS A 113 -21.64 0.70 -23.29
CA LYS A 113 -21.69 1.52 -24.52
C LYS A 113 -20.54 1.19 -25.48
N THR A 114 -19.34 0.97 -24.95
CA THR A 114 -18.15 0.63 -25.75
C THR A 114 -18.03 -0.86 -26.10
N LYS A 115 -19.06 -1.68 -25.81
CA LYS A 115 -19.13 -3.12 -26.08
C LYS A 115 -17.95 -3.94 -25.51
N LYS A 116 -17.29 -3.43 -24.46
CA LYS A 116 -16.26 -4.20 -23.73
C LYS A 116 -16.86 -5.11 -22.67
N LEU A 117 -18.14 -4.95 -22.37
CA LEU A 117 -18.87 -5.71 -21.36
C LEU A 117 -20.24 -6.13 -21.90
N PRO A 118 -20.75 -7.32 -21.55
CA PRO A 118 -22.09 -7.75 -21.97
C PRO A 118 -23.18 -6.76 -21.54
N PRO A 119 -24.20 -6.51 -22.36
CA PRO A 119 -25.32 -5.60 -22.02
C PRO A 119 -26.05 -6.02 -20.72
N VAL A 120 -26.17 -7.34 -20.53
CA VAL A 120 -26.81 -7.98 -19.36
C VAL A 120 -26.02 -7.78 -18.06
N TRP A 121 -24.73 -7.45 -18.13
CA TRP A 121 -23.88 -7.39 -16.95
C TRP A 121 -24.40 -6.36 -15.94
N LYS A 122 -24.56 -6.75 -14.68
CA LYS A 122 -25.01 -5.85 -13.61
C LYS A 122 -24.09 -6.00 -12.41
N TYR A 123 -23.74 -4.87 -11.80
CA TYR A 123 -23.03 -4.89 -10.53
C TYR A 123 -24.01 -5.25 -9.43
N GLU A 124 -23.81 -6.42 -8.84
CA GLU A 124 -24.55 -6.86 -7.66
C GLU A 124 -23.60 -7.02 -6.48
N SER A 125 -23.97 -6.35 -5.38
CA SER A 125 -23.07 -6.22 -4.25
C SER A 125 -22.94 -7.47 -3.39
N THR A 126 -23.91 -8.39 -3.49
CA THR A 126 -23.93 -9.73 -2.89
C THR A 126 -23.01 -10.68 -3.64
N THR A 127 -23.10 -10.66 -4.98
CA THR A 127 -22.34 -11.52 -5.90
C THR A 127 -20.92 -10.97 -6.17
N ALA A 128 -20.66 -9.71 -5.81
CA ALA A 128 -19.37 -9.06 -5.97
C ALA A 128 -18.21 -9.81 -5.28
N SER A 129 -18.47 -10.67 -4.28
CA SER A 129 -17.46 -11.48 -3.61
C SER A 129 -17.10 -12.78 -4.35
N THR A 130 -17.95 -13.28 -5.23
CA THR A 130 -17.72 -14.53 -5.98
C THR A 130 -17.28 -14.26 -7.42
N LEU A 131 -17.64 -13.09 -7.96
CA LEU A 131 -17.23 -12.64 -9.30
C LEU A 131 -15.70 -12.57 -9.49
N TRP A 132 -14.90 -12.41 -8.43
CA TRP A 132 -13.44 -12.37 -8.53
C TRP A 132 -12.74 -13.72 -8.30
N HIS A 133 -13.39 -14.70 -7.66
CA HIS A 133 -12.78 -16.02 -7.43
C HIS A 133 -12.72 -16.87 -8.70
N ARG A 134 -13.53 -16.57 -9.71
CA ARG A 134 -13.63 -17.36 -10.95
C ARG A 134 -12.43 -17.18 -11.88
N SER A 135 -11.76 -16.02 -11.85
CA SER A 135 -10.51 -15.78 -12.59
C SER A 135 -9.25 -16.29 -11.87
N ASP A 136 -9.34 -16.63 -10.58
CA ASP A 136 -8.25 -17.28 -9.83
C ASP A 136 -8.18 -18.80 -10.12
N MET A 137 -9.13 -19.37 -10.88
CA MET A 137 -9.16 -20.79 -11.25
C MET A 137 -8.33 -21.15 -12.49
N ILE A 138 -7.75 -20.17 -13.19
CA ILE A 138 -6.70 -20.42 -14.19
C ILE A 138 -5.38 -19.93 -13.60
N GLY A 139 -4.72 -20.80 -12.83
CA GLY A 139 -3.28 -20.70 -12.63
C GLY A 139 -2.77 -19.95 -11.40
N THR A 140 -3.36 -20.14 -10.22
CA THR A 140 -2.53 -20.21 -9.00
C THR A 140 -3.04 -21.30 -8.07
N ASN A 141 -2.61 -22.54 -8.31
CA ASN A 141 -2.47 -23.45 -7.19
C ASN A 141 -1.27 -22.97 -6.37
N SER A 142 -1.53 -22.07 -5.43
CA SER A 142 -0.59 -21.79 -4.34
C SER A 142 -1.14 -22.38 -3.04
N SER A 143 -1.65 -23.60 -3.09
CA SER A 143 -1.60 -24.51 -1.96
C SER A 143 -0.17 -25.01 -1.79
N ARG A 144 0.69 -24.21 -1.15
CA ARG A 144 1.83 -24.80 -0.42
C ARG A 144 1.25 -25.44 0.83
N GLY A 145 0.72 -26.65 0.68
CA GLY A 145 0.71 -27.64 1.75
C GLY A 145 2.16 -28.03 2.00
N ALA A 146 2.85 -27.24 2.82
CA ALA A 146 4.11 -27.69 3.40
C ALA A 146 3.76 -28.72 4.47
N ALA A 147 4.20 -29.95 4.26
CA ALA A 147 4.23 -30.99 5.27
C ALA A 147 4.75 -30.40 6.59
N ALA A 148 4.06 -30.74 7.68
CA ALA A 148 4.39 -30.28 9.02
C ALA A 148 5.74 -30.89 9.47
N GLY A 149 6.83 -30.22 9.09
CA GLY A 149 8.10 -30.33 9.80
C GLY A 149 7.99 -29.70 11.20
N PRO A 150 8.87 -30.08 12.13
CA PRO A 150 8.75 -29.70 13.54
C PRO A 150 8.65 -28.18 13.69
N LYS A 151 7.64 -27.73 14.45
CA LYS A 151 7.29 -26.31 14.68
C LYS A 151 8.46 -25.56 15.32
N GLY A 152 9.30 -24.93 14.51
CA GLY A 152 10.22 -23.89 14.96
C GLY A 152 9.45 -22.71 15.57
N LYS A 153 9.85 -22.29 16.77
CA LYS A 153 9.35 -21.09 17.47
C LYS A 153 9.37 -19.89 16.50
N LYS A 154 8.19 -19.34 16.16
CA LYS A 154 8.07 -18.11 15.37
C LYS A 154 8.71 -16.95 16.14
N LYS A 155 9.86 -16.45 15.65
CA LYS A 155 10.52 -15.24 16.19
C LYS A 155 9.56 -14.05 16.09
N GLY A 156 9.36 -13.35 17.20
CA GLY A 156 8.54 -12.14 17.26
C GLY A 156 9.17 -10.99 16.47
N VAL A 157 8.35 -10.02 16.06
CA VAL A 157 8.85 -8.77 15.45
C VAL A 157 9.16 -7.79 16.58
N THR A 158 10.43 -7.44 16.73
CA THR A 158 10.92 -6.43 17.68
C THR A 158 11.04 -5.08 16.98
N PHE A 159 10.61 -4.02 17.64
CA PHE A 159 10.78 -2.64 17.18
C PHE A 159 11.60 -1.89 18.22
N THR A 160 12.59 -1.12 17.77
CA THR A 160 13.50 -0.37 18.64
C THR A 160 13.37 1.11 18.32
N ILE A 161 13.31 1.95 19.36
CA ILE A 161 13.40 3.41 19.22
C ILE A 161 14.72 3.82 19.84
N ASP A 162 15.65 4.28 19.01
CA ASP A 162 16.90 4.87 19.47
C ASP A 162 16.64 6.33 19.88
N CYS A 163 16.81 6.57 21.18
CA CYS A 163 16.66 7.88 21.83
C CYS A 163 17.99 8.37 22.43
N GLY A 164 19.14 7.80 22.04
CA GLY A 164 20.44 8.14 22.65
C GLY A 164 20.74 9.64 22.63
N LYS A 165 20.71 10.26 21.45
CA LYS A 165 21.08 11.68 21.28
C LYS A 165 20.22 12.65 22.11
N PRO A 166 18.88 12.59 22.08
CA PRO A 166 18.06 13.52 22.87
C PRO A 166 18.09 13.26 24.38
N VAL A 167 18.50 12.06 24.82
CA VAL A 167 18.64 11.71 26.24
C VAL A 167 19.99 12.22 26.76
N GLU A 168 21.07 12.08 25.98
CA GLU A 168 22.38 12.66 26.28
C GLU A 168 22.30 14.19 26.44
N ASP A 169 21.52 14.85 25.57
CA ASP A 169 21.31 16.29 25.59
C ASP A 169 20.29 16.77 26.64
N LYS A 170 19.78 15.87 27.49
CA LYS A 170 18.74 16.12 28.53
C LYS A 170 17.44 16.73 28.00
N ILE A 171 17.17 16.60 26.70
CA ILE A 171 15.94 17.09 26.04
C ILE A 171 14.76 16.16 26.31
N MET A 172 15.04 14.87 26.59
CA MET A 172 14.03 13.85 26.86
C MET A 172 14.46 12.90 27.99
N ASP A 173 13.49 12.52 28.82
CA ASP A 173 13.66 11.46 29.81
C ASP A 173 13.02 10.15 29.30
N ILE A 174 13.75 9.04 29.46
CA ILE A 174 13.30 7.70 29.02
C ILE A 174 12.09 7.26 29.85
N ALA A 175 12.08 7.50 31.16
CA ALA A 175 11.00 7.03 32.04
C ALA A 175 9.66 7.69 31.70
N SER A 176 9.68 8.99 31.37
CA SER A 176 8.49 9.72 30.90
C SER A 176 7.95 9.22 29.54
N LEU A 177 8.83 8.83 28.61
CA LEU A 177 8.44 8.23 27.33
C LEU A 177 7.86 6.82 27.52
N GLU A 178 8.47 6.00 28.39
CA GLU A 178 7.98 4.66 28.72
C GLU A 178 6.57 4.69 29.31
N LYS A 179 6.34 5.56 30.30
CA LYS A 179 5.01 5.76 30.90
C LYS A 179 3.99 6.19 29.85
N PHE A 180 4.36 7.13 28.98
CA PHE A 180 3.48 7.58 27.90
C PHE A 180 3.12 6.46 26.91
N LEU A 181 4.10 5.62 26.55
CA LEU A 181 3.87 4.49 25.65
C LEU A 181 2.99 3.43 26.30
N GLN A 182 3.21 3.12 27.59
CA GLN A 182 2.33 2.22 28.35
C GLN A 182 0.88 2.74 28.37
N GLU A 183 0.66 4.02 28.68
CA GLU A 183 -0.70 4.58 28.71
C GLU A 183 -1.39 4.60 27.33
N ARG A 184 -0.64 4.74 26.24
CA ARG A 184 -1.19 4.98 24.89
C ARG A 184 -1.15 3.79 23.95
N ILE A 185 -0.34 2.77 24.22
CA ILE A 185 -0.32 1.56 23.42
C ILE A 185 -1.65 0.82 23.62
N LYS A 186 -2.32 0.55 22.51
CA LYS A 186 -3.59 -0.19 22.47
C LYS A 186 -3.31 -1.60 21.99
N VAL A 187 -3.55 -2.58 22.85
CA VAL A 187 -3.54 -4.00 22.47
C VAL A 187 -5.00 -4.45 22.40
N GLY A 188 -5.44 -4.94 21.23
CA GLY A 188 -6.82 -5.43 21.07
C GLY A 188 -7.94 -4.38 21.21
N GLY A 189 -7.62 -3.08 21.17
CA GLY A 189 -8.62 -1.99 21.18
C GLY A 189 -8.87 -1.32 22.53
N LYS A 190 -8.26 -1.80 23.62
CA LYS A 190 -8.27 -1.14 24.94
C LYS A 190 -6.88 -0.58 25.27
N ALA A 191 -6.83 0.59 25.90
CA ALA A 191 -5.60 1.25 26.34
C ALA A 191 -5.40 1.03 27.86
N GLY A 192 -4.16 0.96 28.33
CA GLY A 192 -3.86 0.96 29.77
C GLY A 192 -3.95 -0.41 30.48
N ALA A 193 -4.06 -1.52 29.77
CA ALA A 193 -3.95 -2.87 30.34
C ALA A 193 -2.66 -3.54 29.89
N LEU A 194 -1.51 -2.93 30.22
CA LEU A 194 -0.22 -3.59 30.13
C LEU A 194 0.03 -4.20 31.52
N GLY A 195 -0.41 -5.44 31.72
CA GLY A 195 0.08 -6.23 32.85
C GLY A 195 1.52 -6.69 32.62
N ASP A 196 1.97 -7.62 33.46
CA ASP A 196 3.30 -8.27 33.44
C ASP A 196 3.67 -8.97 32.11
N ALA A 197 2.75 -8.98 31.15
CA ALA A 197 2.89 -9.57 29.82
C ALA A 197 3.47 -8.61 28.75
N VAL A 198 3.80 -7.35 29.09
CA VAL A 198 4.46 -6.42 28.17
C VAL A 198 5.75 -5.86 28.79
N SER A 199 6.80 -6.67 28.76
CA SER A 199 8.10 -6.11 28.37
C SER A 199 7.99 -5.64 26.92
N VAL A 200 8.77 -4.64 26.47
CA VAL A 200 8.86 -4.26 25.05
C VAL A 200 9.51 -5.40 24.27
N THR A 201 8.76 -6.47 24.08
CA THR A 201 9.07 -7.68 23.33
C THR A 201 7.75 -8.36 22.97
N GLY A 202 7.17 -7.91 21.85
CA GLY A 202 6.40 -8.79 20.96
C GLY A 202 4.92 -9.00 21.25
N ARG A 203 4.06 -8.10 20.73
CA ARG A 203 2.95 -8.47 19.82
C ARG A 203 2.29 -7.23 19.20
N ARG A 204 2.34 -7.18 17.85
CA ARG A 204 1.58 -6.32 16.92
C ARG A 204 1.52 -4.82 17.25
N ALA A 205 2.66 -4.16 17.39
CA ALA A 205 2.74 -2.76 16.99
C ALA A 205 2.96 -2.70 15.48
N ARG A 206 2.03 -2.11 14.72
CA ARG A 206 2.30 -1.81 13.30
C ARG A 206 3.36 -0.71 13.29
N SER A 207 4.38 -0.84 12.46
CA SER A 207 5.52 0.11 12.38
C SER A 207 5.07 1.59 12.36
N LEU A 208 3.95 1.90 11.70
CA LEU A 208 3.37 3.24 11.66
C LEU A 208 2.80 3.77 13.00
N TYR A 209 2.30 2.89 13.87
CA TYR A 209 1.67 3.28 15.15
C TYR A 209 2.71 3.78 16.16
N LEU A 210 3.87 3.14 16.21
CA LEU A 210 4.97 3.54 17.10
C LEU A 210 5.50 4.92 16.70
N LYS A 211 5.76 5.13 15.41
CA LYS A 211 6.13 6.45 14.86
C LYS A 211 5.11 7.54 15.20
N TYR A 212 3.82 7.22 15.13
CA TYR A 212 2.77 8.17 15.48
C TYR A 212 2.78 8.52 16.98
N LEU A 213 2.90 7.53 17.86
CA LEU A 213 2.94 7.75 19.31
C LEU A 213 4.16 8.59 19.70
N THR A 214 5.34 8.28 19.18
CA THR A 214 6.57 9.07 19.44
C THR A 214 6.41 10.50 18.93
N LYS A 215 5.85 10.72 17.74
CA LYS A 215 5.56 12.08 17.26
C LYS A 215 4.55 12.83 18.12
N LYS A 216 3.56 12.11 18.68
CA LYS A 216 2.55 12.69 19.58
C LYS A 216 3.17 13.07 20.92
N TYR A 217 4.11 12.28 21.42
CA TYR A 217 4.92 12.59 22.59
C TYR A 217 5.77 13.84 22.37
N LEU A 218 6.54 13.90 21.28
CA LEU A 218 7.36 15.08 20.93
C LEU A 218 6.53 16.37 20.84
N LYS A 219 5.30 16.29 20.31
CA LYS A 219 4.38 17.44 20.26
C LYS A 219 3.89 17.87 21.66
N LYS A 220 3.67 16.93 22.58
CA LYS A 220 3.23 17.23 23.96
C LYS A 220 4.33 17.94 24.76
N HIS A 221 5.60 17.63 24.47
CA HIS A 221 6.77 18.21 25.11
C HIS A 221 7.39 19.38 24.32
N ASN A 222 6.71 19.86 23.27
CA ASN A 222 7.14 20.99 22.43
C ASN A 222 8.51 20.85 21.74
N VAL A 223 9.05 19.63 21.60
CA VAL A 223 10.37 19.36 20.98
C VAL A 223 10.27 18.96 19.51
N ARG A 224 9.10 19.18 18.89
CA ARG A 224 8.83 18.76 17.51
C ARG A 224 9.59 19.59 16.48
N ASP A 225 9.96 20.82 16.82
CA ASP A 225 10.63 21.73 15.91
C ASP A 225 12.12 21.43 15.80
N TRP A 226 12.69 20.75 16.81
CA TRP A 226 14.08 20.32 16.81
C TRP A 226 14.26 18.85 16.44
N LEU A 227 13.29 17.97 16.72
CA LEU A 227 13.43 16.52 16.56
C LEU A 227 12.44 15.90 15.56
N ARG A 228 12.97 15.05 14.67
CA ARG A 228 12.20 14.25 13.71
C ARG A 228 12.41 12.75 13.94
N VAL A 229 11.30 12.02 14.01
CA VAL A 229 11.29 10.54 14.01
C VAL A 229 11.46 10.01 12.58
N ILE A 230 12.59 9.37 12.30
CA ILE A 230 12.96 8.79 11.01
C ILE A 230 13.14 7.27 11.20
N ALA A 231 12.77 6.48 10.18
CA ALA A 231 13.06 5.04 10.21
C ALA A 231 14.51 4.84 9.73
N SER A 232 15.27 3.98 10.38
CA SER A 232 16.66 3.72 9.98
C SER A 232 16.71 3.16 8.55
N ASN A 233 17.71 3.58 7.77
CA ASN A 233 17.88 3.13 6.38
C ASN A 233 18.29 1.65 6.31
N LYS A 234 18.93 1.13 7.35
CA LYS A 234 19.41 -0.26 7.42
C LYS A 234 18.27 -1.20 7.81
N ASP A 235 17.50 -0.83 8.83
CA ASP A 235 16.41 -1.65 9.37
C ASP A 235 15.10 -0.86 9.53
N ARG A 236 14.07 -1.30 8.80
CA ARG A 236 12.73 -0.69 8.84
C ARG A 236 12.00 -0.82 10.18
N ASN A 237 12.55 -1.63 11.10
CA ASN A 237 12.00 -1.85 12.44
C ASN A 237 12.68 -0.97 13.51
N VAL A 238 13.71 -0.20 13.14
CA VAL A 238 14.41 0.73 14.01
C VAL A 238 13.97 2.16 13.66
N TYR A 239 13.62 2.93 14.69
CA TYR A 239 13.33 4.36 14.57
C TYR A 239 14.39 5.16 15.30
N GLU A 240 14.89 6.20 14.66
CA GLU A 240 15.88 7.12 15.22
C GLU A 240 15.26 8.50 15.37
N LEU A 241 15.57 9.16 16.48
CA LEU A 241 15.33 10.59 16.67
C LEU A 241 16.53 11.36 16.09
N ARG A 242 16.29 12.17 15.06
CA ARG A 242 17.31 13.02 14.44
C ARG A 242 16.93 14.48 14.57
N TYR A 243 17.93 15.33 14.82
CA TYR A 243 17.76 16.77 14.72
C TYR A 243 17.42 17.18 13.29
N PHE A 244 16.64 18.25 13.13
CA PHE A 244 16.61 18.94 11.85
C PHE A 244 17.99 19.57 11.64
N ASN A 245 18.65 19.22 10.53
CA ASN A 245 19.90 19.85 10.15
C ASN A 245 19.54 21.27 9.71
N ILE A 246 19.71 22.25 10.59
CA ILE A 246 19.51 23.67 10.26
C ILE A 246 20.76 24.23 9.55
N ALA A 247 21.93 23.64 9.78
CA ALA A 247 23.23 24.10 9.28
C ALA A 247 23.53 23.83 7.77
N GLU A 248 22.56 23.37 6.97
CA GLU A 248 22.72 23.24 5.50
C GLU A 248 21.70 24.05 4.70
N ASN A 249 20.85 24.85 5.36
CA ASN A 249 19.90 25.75 4.69
C ASN A 249 20.20 27.25 4.96
N GLU A 250 21.35 27.56 5.56
CA GLU A 250 21.82 28.93 5.80
C GLU A 250 23.14 29.21 5.02
N GLY A 251 23.30 28.61 3.84
CA GLY A 251 24.49 28.76 2.99
C GLY A 251 24.25 29.36 1.60
N GLU A 252 23.02 29.79 1.30
CA GLU A 252 22.68 30.46 0.02
C GLU A 252 21.74 31.64 0.29
N GLU A 253 22.16 32.57 1.16
CA GLU A 253 21.63 33.93 1.23
C GLU A 253 22.60 34.79 2.06
N GLU A 254 23.74 35.16 1.45
CA GLU A 254 24.46 36.43 1.70
C GLU A 254 25.59 36.58 0.65
N ASP A 255 25.43 37.62 -0.18
CA ASP A 255 26.31 38.26 -1.17
C ASP A 255 26.81 37.48 -2.42
#